data_AF-D2R9F2-F1
#
_entry.id   AF-D2R9F2-F1
#
_cell.length_a   1.000
_cell.length_b   1.000
_cell.length_c   1.000
_cell.angle_alpha   90.00
_cell.angle_beta   90.00
_cell.angle_gamma   90.00
#
_symmetry.space_group_name_H-M   'P 1'
#
loop_
_entity.id
_entity.type
_entity.pdbx_description
1 polymer ?
#
loop_
_entity_poly.entity_id
_entity_poly.type
_entity_poly.pdbx_seq_one_letter_code
_entity_poly.pdbx_strand_id
1 'polypeptide(L)' 'MPIPRWLFVPLLLVAIVLVVAIAVVMLGSAIATAAGNAMAAAILFWIGIGLVMLLTVDLLLLVIAMALELLSRPRE' A
#
# COMPACT_ATOMS: atom_id res chain seq x y z
N MET A 1 13.55 0.08 -23.90
CA MET A 1 14.58 -0.21 -22.88
C MET A 1 13.89 -1.02 -21.79
N PRO A 2 14.41 -2.20 -21.38
CA PRO A 2 13.74 -3.04 -20.38
C PRO A 2 13.67 -2.32 -19.03
N ILE A 3 12.52 -2.40 -18.35
CA ILE A 3 12.36 -1.80 -17.03
C ILE A 3 13.31 -2.51 -16.06
N PRO A 4 14.12 -1.77 -15.29
CA PRO A 4 15.06 -2.39 -14.37
C PRO A 4 14.34 -3.17 -13.26
N ARG A 5 14.72 -4.44 -13.09
CA ARG A 5 14.18 -5.33 -12.06
C ARG A 5 14.33 -4.81 -10.63
N TRP A 6 15.30 -3.93 -10.41
CA TRP A 6 15.53 -3.30 -9.10
C TRP A 6 14.41 -2.34 -8.70
N LEU A 7 13.51 -1.92 -9.60
CA LEU A 7 12.34 -1.08 -9.26
C LEU A 7 11.17 -1.86 -8.63
N PHE A 8 11.08 -3.17 -8.83
CA PHE A 8 10.01 -4.00 -8.22
C PHE A 8 10.23 -4.22 -6.73
N VAL A 9 11.49 -4.35 -6.31
CA VAL A 9 11.86 -4.57 -4.91
C VAL A 9 11.42 -3.42 -3.99
N PRO A 10 11.70 -2.14 -4.29
CA PRO A 10 11.25 -1.03 -3.45
C PRO A 10 9.73 -0.89 -3.46
N LEU A 11 9.05 -1.09 -4.59
CA LEU A 11 7.58 -1.08 -4.64
C LEU A 11 6.99 -2.18 -3.75
N LEU A 12 7.50 -3.40 -3.83
CA LEU A 12 7.06 -4.50 -2.97
C LEU A 12 7.32 -4.21 -1.48
N LEU A 13 8.49 -3.65 -1.15
CA LEU A 13 8.80 -3.25 0.22
C LEU A 13 7.85 -2.15 0.73
N VAL A 14 7.54 -1.15 -0.11
CA VAL A 14 6.56 -0.11 0.21
C VAL A 14 5.18 -0.70 0.45
N ALA A 15 4.71 -1.61 -0.40
CA ALA A 15 3.44 -2.32 -0.20
C ALA A 15 3.40 -3.04 1.16
N ILE A 16 4.45 -3.77 1.53
CA ILE A 16 4.54 -4.47 2.82
C ILE A 16 4.48 -3.49 3.99
N VAL A 17 5.25 -2.39 3.92
CA VAL A 17 5.24 -1.35 4.95
C VAL A 17 3.86 -0.72 5.09
N LEU A 18 3.18 -0.45 3.98
CA LEU A 18 1.82 0.11 3.99
C LEU A 18 0.81 -0.85 4.61
N VAL A 19 0.89 -2.15 4.32
CA VAL A 19 0.02 -3.17 4.95
C VAL A 19 0.20 -3.18 6.47
N VAL A 20 1.45 -3.14 6.94
CA VAL A 20 1.74 -3.07 8.39
C VAL A 20 1.20 -1.78 9.00
N ALA A 21 1.42 -0.64 8.34
CA ALA A 21 0.91 0.65 8.80
C ALA A 21 -0.62 0.66 8.89
N ILE A 22 -1.33 0.12 7.89
CA ILE A 22 -2.79 -0.01 7.91
C ILE A 22 -3.24 -0.87 9.09
N ALA A 23 -2.60 -2.01 9.32
CA ALA A 23 -2.93 -2.88 10.45
C ALA A 23 -2.78 -2.16 11.81
N VAL A 24 -1.68 -1.42 11.99
CA VAL A 24 -1.43 -0.63 13.21
C VAL A 24 -2.48 0.48 13.37
N VAL A 25 -2.84 1.18 12.30
CA VAL A 25 -3.83 2.25 12.34
C VAL A 25 -5.23 1.71 12.63
N MET A 26 -5.62 0.59 12.04
CA MET A 26 -6.90 -0.07 12.32
C MET A 26 -6.97 -0.57 13.77
N LEU A 27 -5.89 -1.15 14.28
CA LEU A 27 -5.78 -1.54 15.68
C LEU A 27 -5.91 -0.32 16.61
N GLY A 28 -5.19 0.76 16.32
CA GLY A 28 -5.28 2.01 17.07
C GLY A 28 -6.69 2.61 17.06
N SER A 29 -7.38 2.57 15.92
CA SER A 29 -8.77 3.05 15.80
C SER A 29 -9.73 2.22 16.65
N ALA A 30 -9.58 0.89 16.68
CA ALA A 30 -10.38 0.01 17.52
C ALA A 30 -10.15 0.29 19.03
N ILE A 31 -8.90 0.48 19.43
CA ILE A 31 -8.54 0.84 20.82
C ILE A 31 -9.13 2.20 21.20
N ALA A 32 -9.01 3.22 20.33
CA ALA A 32 -9.56 4.54 20.56
C ALA A 32 -11.10 4.51 20.70
N THR A 33 -11.76 3.68 19.89
CA THR A 33 -13.21 3.45 19.96
C THR A 33 -13.61 2.83 21.29
N ALA A 34 -12.88 1.80 21.73
CA ALA A 34 -13.13 1.14 23.03
C ALA A 34 -12.91 2.07 24.23
N ALA A 35 -12.00 3.02 24.12
CA ALA A 35 -11.74 4.04 25.14
C ALA A 35 -12.80 5.18 25.15
N GLY A 36 -13.80 5.15 24.26
CA GLY A 36 -14.80 6.20 24.13
C GLY A 36 -14.29 7.48 23.47
N ASN A 37 -13.10 7.46 22.86
CA ASN A 37 -12.54 8.63 22.18
C ASN A 37 -12.92 8.64 20.69
N ALA A 38 -14.15 9.11 20.42
CA ALA A 38 -14.72 9.15 19.07
C ALA A 38 -13.90 10.00 18.09
N MET A 39 -13.32 11.12 18.56
CA MET A 39 -12.51 12.01 17.71
C MET A 39 -11.23 11.31 17.25
N ALA A 40 -10.48 10.68 18.16
CA ALA A 40 -9.25 9.96 17.81
C ALA A 40 -9.54 8.75 16.91
N ALA A 41 -10.61 8.01 17.19
CA ALA A 41 -11.03 6.88 16.36
C ALA A 41 -11.35 7.32 14.93
N ALA A 42 -12.07 8.44 14.75
CA ALA A 42 -12.40 8.99 13.45
C ALA A 42 -11.17 9.46 12.66
N ILE A 43 -10.23 10.14 13.32
CA ILE A 43 -8.97 10.57 12.68
C ILE A 43 -8.19 9.35 12.19
N LEU A 44 -8.01 8.33 13.05
CA LEU A 44 -7.30 7.11 12.67
C LEU A 44 -8.01 6.35 11.55
N PHE A 45 -9.34 6.34 11.52
CA PHE A 45 -10.10 5.75 10.43
C PHE A 45 -9.81 6.42 9.08
N TRP A 46 -9.84 7.75 9.01
CA TRP A 46 -9.52 8.48 7.77
C TRP A 46 -8.07 8.32 7.33
N ILE A 47 -7.12 8.29 8.28
CA ILE A 47 -5.72 7.96 7.99
C ILE A 47 -5.64 6.56 7.38
N GLY A 48 -6.35 5.59 7.96
CA GLY A 48 -6.42 4.23 7.45
C GLY A 48 -6.93 4.16 6.01
N ILE A 49 -7.98 4.90 5.69
CA ILE A 49 -8.48 5.02 4.30
C ILE A 49 -7.41 5.60 3.38
N GLY A 50 -6.74 6.68 3.79
CA GLY A 50 -5.65 7.28 3.00
C GLY A 50 -4.51 6.29 2.71
N LEU A 51 -4.14 5.49 3.71
CA LEU A 51 -3.13 4.44 3.54
C LEU A 51 -3.58 3.32 2.60
N VAL A 52 -4.85 2.90 2.67
CA VAL A 52 -5.42 1.91 1.73
C VAL A 52 -5.44 2.44 0.30
N MET A 53 -5.80 3.71 0.11
CA MET A 53 -5.73 4.35 -1.20
C MET A 53 -4.30 4.38 -1.74
N LEU A 54 -3.32 4.75 -0.90
CA LEU A 54 -1.91 4.76 -1.28
C LEU A 54 -1.40 3.35 -1.63
N LEU A 55 -1.77 2.33 -0.84
CA LEU A 55 -1.44 0.93 -1.14
C LEU A 55 -2.06 0.49 -2.47
N THR A 56 -3.29 0.92 -2.76
CA THR A 56 -3.94 0.61 -4.04
C THR A 56 -3.17 1.19 -5.22
N VAL A 57 -2.70 2.43 -5.11
CA VAL A 57 -1.85 3.07 -6.13
C VAL A 57 -0.53 2.31 -6.29
N ASP A 58 0.11 1.94 -5.18
CA ASP A 58 1.37 1.20 -5.19
C ASP A 58 1.24 -0.17 -5.89
N LEU A 59 0.16 -0.91 -5.59
CA LEU A 59 -0.16 -2.17 -6.26
C LEU A 59 -0.46 -1.97 -7.76
N LEU A 60 -1.17 -0.90 -8.14
CA LEU A 60 -1.39 -0.55 -9.54
C LEU A 60 -0.07 -0.29 -10.27
N LEU A 61 0.85 0.46 -9.65
CA LEU A 61 2.18 0.71 -10.20
C LEU A 61 2.98 -0.59 -10.37
N LEU A 62 2.91 -1.50 -9.40
CA LEU A 62 3.55 -2.81 -9.46
C LEU A 62 3.00 -3.64 -10.64
N VAL A 63 1.67 -3.67 -10.82
CA VAL A 63 1.02 -4.37 -11.94
C VAL A 63 1.43 -3.78 -13.29
N ILE A 64 1.43 -2.45 -13.41
CA ILE A 64 1.87 -1.75 -14.64
C ILE A 64 3.34 -2.09 -14.94
N ALA A 65 4.21 -2.03 -13.93
CA ALA A 65 5.61 -2.38 -14.09
C ALA A 65 5.77 -3.84 -14.57
N MET A 66 4.99 -4.78 -14.04
CA MET A 66 5.03 -6.19 -14.46
C MET A 66 4.53 -6.37 -15.89
N ALA A 67 3.44 -5.70 -16.27
CA ALA A 67 2.91 -5.73 -17.62
C ALA A 67 3.92 -5.20 -18.65
N LEU A 68 4.60 -4.09 -18.32
CA LEU A 68 5.64 -3.51 -19.15
C LEU A 68 6.87 -4.43 -19.26
N GLU A 69 7.27 -5.11 -18.17
CA GLU A 69 8.34 -6.12 -18.22
C GLU A 69 7.96 -7.25 -19.18
N LEU A 70 6.74 -7.80 -19.09
CA LEU A 70 6.26 -8.87 -19.98
C LEU A 70 6.23 -8.45 -21.45
N LEU A 71 5.76 -7.23 -21.74
CA LEU A 71 5.72 -6.70 -23.12
C LEU A 71 7.13 -6.44 -23.68
N SER A 72 8.10 -6.17 -22.82
CA SER A 72 9.49 -5.91 -23.23
C SER A 72 10.30 -7.18 -23.53
N ARG A 73 9.79 -8.37 -23.18
CA ARG A 73 10.46 -9.64 -23.49
C ARG A 73 10.23 -9.99 -24.97
N PRO A 74 11.28 -10.23 -25.77
CA PRO A 74 11.13 -10.71 -27.14
C PRO A 74 10.34 -12.03 -27.12
N ARG A 75 9.28 -12.12 -27.94
CA ARG A 75 8.58 -13.38 -28.19
C ARG A 75 9.48 -14.23 -29.10
N GLU A 76 10.22 -15.16 -28.52
CA GLU A 76 10.89 -16.25 -29.24
C GLU A 76 9.86 -17.28 -29.73
#